data_AF-A0A933PVR0-F1
#
_entry.id   AF-A0A933PVR0-F1
#
_cell.length_a   1.000
_cell.length_b   1.000
_cell.length_c   1.000
_cell.angle_alpha   90.00
_cell.angle_beta   90.00
_cell.angle_gamma   90.00
#
_symmetry.space_group_name_H-M   'P 1'
#
loop_
_entity.id
_entity.type
_entity.pdbx_description
1 polymer ?
#
loop_
_entity_poly.entity_id
_entity_poly.type
_entity_poly.pdbx_seq_one_letter_code
_entity_poly.pdbx_strand_id
1 'polypeptide(L)'
;MGPLYSHAVNAAQHLIAAAFPCHCEQCASPLAHDEPVLCGACRELLMPLSAHQRCERCENPLPDGGECSCAKLTSFGMSRSLFTFDGPVADLVHRMK
;
A
#
# COMPACT_ATOMS: atom_id res chain seq x y z
N MET A 1 -38.15 4.84 7.98
CA MET A 1 -37.05 5.53 7.26
C MET A 1 -37.06 5.01 5.83
N GLY A 2 -37.58 5.81 4.90
CA GLY A 2 -38.04 5.35 3.58
C GLY A 2 -37.00 5.43 2.45
N PRO A 3 -37.31 4.86 1.27
CA PRO A 3 -36.40 4.72 0.12
C PRO A 3 -35.87 6.06 -0.43
N LEU A 4 -36.64 7.15 -0.28
CA LEU A 4 -36.23 8.49 -0.70
C LEU A 4 -34.97 9.01 0.01
N TYR A 5 -34.77 8.61 1.28
CA TYR A 5 -33.59 9.00 2.04
C TYR A 5 -32.31 8.31 1.52
N SER A 6 -32.45 7.06 1.05
CA SER A 6 -31.35 6.29 0.46
C SER A 6 -30.88 6.88 -0.87
N HIS A 7 -31.82 7.30 -1.73
CA HIS A 7 -31.47 7.90 -3.02
C HIS A 7 -30.75 9.25 -2.88
N ALA A 8 -31.17 10.09 -1.93
CA ALA A 8 -30.52 11.38 -1.68
C ALA A 8 -29.08 11.22 -1.15
N VAL A 9 -28.85 10.24 -0.27
CA VAL A 9 -27.51 9.93 0.26
C VAL A 9 -26.60 9.41 -0.86
N ASN A 10 -27.08 8.49 -1.69
CA ASN A 10 -26.29 7.98 -2.82
C ASN A 10 -25.94 9.09 -3.82
N ALA A 11 -26.88 9.98 -4.14
CA ALA A 11 -26.62 11.10 -5.04
C ALA A 11 -25.56 12.07 -4.49
N ALA A 12 -25.62 12.39 -3.20
CA ALA A 12 -24.62 13.23 -2.54
C ALA A 12 -23.23 12.58 -2.53
N GLN A 13 -23.14 11.27 -2.27
CA GLN A 13 -21.88 10.52 -2.33
C GLN A 13 -21.24 10.56 -3.72
N HIS A 14 -22.03 10.38 -4.78
CA HIS A 14 -21.54 10.47 -6.15
C HIS A 14 -21.04 11.88 -6.52
N LEU A 15 -21.72 12.93 -6.06
CA LEU A 15 -21.28 14.32 -6.30
C LEU A 15 -19.97 14.65 -5.59
N ILE A 16 -19.81 14.20 -4.34
CA ILE A 16 -18.57 14.39 -3.58
C ILE A 16 -17.41 13.66 -4.27
N ALA A 17 -17.63 12.41 -4.70
CA ALA A 17 -16.63 11.64 -5.42
C ALA A 17 -16.23 12.27 -6.76
N ALA A 18 -17.16 12.92 -7.46
CA ALA A 18 -16.87 13.63 -8.71
C ALA A 18 -16.11 14.94 -8.48
N ALA A 19 -16.43 15.68 -7.41
CA ALA A 19 -15.76 16.95 -7.09
C ALA A 19 -14.37 16.73 -6.46
N PHE A 20 -14.19 15.61 -5.75
CA PHE A 20 -12.96 15.24 -5.05
C PHE A 20 -12.61 13.79 -5.40
N PRO A 21 -12.14 13.53 -6.63
CA PRO A 21 -11.76 12.18 -7.01
C PRO A 21 -10.64 11.67 -6.09
N CYS A 22 -10.70 10.39 -5.74
CA CYS A 22 -9.57 9.73 -5.10
C CYS A 22 -8.38 9.75 -6.07
N HIS A 23 -7.17 9.91 -5.54
CA HIS A 23 -5.95 9.92 -6.35
C HIS A 23 -5.02 8.80 -5.89
N CYS A 24 -4.22 8.29 -6.82
CA CYS A 24 -3.22 7.28 -6.53
C CYS A 24 -2.16 7.87 -5.60
N GLU A 25 -1.91 7.24 -4.46
CA GLU A 25 -0.88 7.68 -3.49
C GLU A 25 0.52 7.79 -4.11
N GLN A 26 0.82 7.00 -5.16
CA GLN A 26 2.15 6.96 -5.76
C GLN A 26 2.36 7.98 -6.89
N CYS A 27 1.36 8.15 -7.77
CA CYS A 27 1.51 8.94 -8.99
C CYS A 27 0.53 10.12 -9.10
N ALA A 28 -0.33 10.30 -8.09
CA ALA A 28 -1.38 11.31 -8.03
C ALA A 28 -2.37 11.26 -9.21
N SER A 29 -2.42 10.17 -9.98
CA SER A 29 -3.42 10.01 -11.05
C SER A 29 -4.80 9.73 -10.45
N PRO A 30 -5.90 10.21 -11.06
CA PRO A 30 -7.25 9.91 -10.60
C PRO A 30 -7.50 8.40 -10.54
N LEU A 31 -8.14 7.94 -9.47
CA LEU A 31 -8.56 6.55 -9.26
C LEU A 31 -10.03 6.38 -9.63
N ALA A 32 -10.39 5.18 -10.09
CA ALA A 32 -11.79 4.79 -10.17
C ALA A 32 -12.37 4.64 -8.75
N HIS A 33 -13.70 4.76 -8.63
CA HIS A 33 -14.36 4.83 -7.33
C HIS A 33 -14.22 3.56 -6.48
N ASP A 34 -13.84 2.46 -7.11
CA ASP A 34 -13.61 1.13 -6.54
C ASP A 34 -12.13 0.75 -6.41
N GLU A 35 -11.20 1.64 -6.76
CA GLU A 35 -9.76 1.37 -6.62
C GLU A 35 -9.27 1.70 -5.19
N PRO A 36 -8.62 0.74 -4.49
CA PRO A 36 -8.39 0.81 -3.06
C PRO A 36 -7.45 1.94 -2.63
N VAL A 37 -6.33 2.18 -3.32
CA VAL A 37 -5.27 3.16 -2.94
C VAL A 37 -4.32 3.45 -4.12
N LEU A 38 -4.05 2.44 -4.96
CA LEU A 38 -3.15 2.52 -6.11
C LEU A 38 -3.89 2.21 -7.41
N CYS A 39 -3.57 2.98 -8.46
CA CYS A 39 -4.03 2.71 -9.81
C CYS A 39 -3.44 1.38 -10.33
N GLY A 40 -4.07 0.78 -11.35
CA GLY A 40 -3.60 -0.46 -11.96
C GLY A 40 -2.11 -0.45 -12.31
N ALA A 41 -1.64 0.62 -12.97
CA ALA A 41 -0.24 0.74 -13.38
C ALA A 41 0.74 0.76 -12.19
N CYS A 42 0.44 1.48 -11.11
CA CYS A 42 1.29 1.48 -9.91
C CYS A 42 1.20 0.16 -9.14
N ARG A 43 0.07 -0.56 -9.23
CA ARG A 43 -0.08 -1.88 -8.61
C ARG A 43 0.76 -2.94 -9.31
N GLU A 44 0.89 -2.86 -10.63
CA GLU A 44 1.73 -3.77 -11.42
C GLU A 44 3.22 -3.65 -11.07
N LEU A 45 3.65 -2.52 -10.51
CA LEU A 45 5.02 -2.33 -10.01
C LEU A 45 5.28 -3.03 -8.67
N LEU A 46 4.24 -3.50 -7.97
CA LEU A 46 4.40 -4.20 -6.70
C LEU A 46 4.78 -5.65 -6.96
N MET A 47 6.01 -5.99 -6.60
CA MET A 47 6.45 -7.39 -6.60
C MET A 47 6.12 -8.03 -5.24
N PRO A 48 5.38 -9.16 -5.23
CA PRO A 48 5.12 -9.88 -3.99
C PRO A 48 6.45 -10.46 -3.46
N LEU A 49 6.72 -10.23 -2.18
CA LEU A 49 7.84 -10.87 -1.49
C LEU A 49 7.55 -12.36 -1.33
N SER A 50 8.41 -13.19 -1.93
CA SER A 50 8.37 -14.64 -1.73
C SER A 50 8.70 -15.00 -0.27
N ALA A 51 8.33 -16.20 0.16
CA ALA A 51 8.62 -16.68 1.53
C ALA A 51 10.13 -16.65 1.84
N HIS A 52 10.98 -16.87 0.83
CA HIS A 52 12.45 -16.82 0.96
C HIS A 52 13.02 -15.41 1.07
N GLN A 53 12.24 -14.37 0.75
CA GLN A 53 12.61 -12.96 0.90
C GLN A 53 12.04 -12.37 2.19
N ARG A 54 11.79 -13.21 3.19
CA ARG A 54 11.29 -12.78 4.50
C ARG A 54 12.11 -13.46 5.59
N CYS A 55 12.35 -12.74 6.68
CA CYS A 55 12.91 -13.37 7.86
C CYS A 55 11.91 -14.39 8.41
N GLU A 56 12.33 -15.64 8.60
CA GLU A 56 11.47 -16.70 9.18
C GLU A 56 10.96 -16.38 10.59
N ARG A 57 11.64 -15.48 11.31
CA ARG A 57 11.35 -15.15 12.70
C ARG A 57 10.49 -13.90 12.88
N CYS A 58 10.76 -12.83 12.13
CA CYS A 58 10.02 -11.57 12.27
C CYS A 58 9.26 -11.15 11.00
N GLU A 59 9.31 -11.97 9.95
CA GLU A 59 8.68 -11.74 8.64
C GLU A 59 9.09 -10.46 7.90
N ASN A 60 10.09 -9.73 8.41
CA ASN A 60 10.61 -8.54 7.73
C ASN A 60 11.13 -8.90 6.33
N PRO A 61 10.92 -8.01 5.34
CA PRO A 61 11.50 -8.18 4.01
C PRO A 61 13.02 -8.31 4.04
N LEU A 62 13.53 -9.30 3.33
CA LEU A 62 14.94 -9.56 3.02
C LEU A 62 15.08 -9.68 1.49
N PRO A 63 14.93 -8.57 0.75
CA PRO A 63 14.88 -8.60 -0.72
C PRO A 63 16.12 -9.26 -1.36
N ASP A 64 17.29 -9.11 -0.74
CA ASP A 64 18.57 -9.67 -1.20
C ASP A 64 18.99 -10.97 -0.49
N GLY A 65 18.09 -11.58 0.29
CA GLY A 65 18.41 -12.81 1.05
C GLY A 65 19.45 -12.61 2.17
N GLY A 66 19.67 -11.38 2.61
CA GLY A 66 20.63 -11.05 3.68
C GLY A 66 20.21 -11.52 5.07
N GLU A 67 21.12 -11.42 6.04
CA GLU A 67 20.85 -11.82 7.43
C GLU A 67 19.94 -10.81 8.15
N CYS A 68 18.93 -11.32 8.86
CA CYS A 68 18.04 -10.50 9.67
C CYS A 68 18.59 -10.29 11.09
N SER A 69 18.70 -9.04 11.53
CA SER A 69 19.16 -8.68 12.89
C SER A 69 18.06 -8.75 13.97
N CYS A 70 16.94 -9.42 13.70
CA CYS A 70 15.77 -9.44 14.60
C CYS A 70 15.99 -10.21 15.93
N ALA A 71 17.08 -10.98 16.05
CA ALA A 71 17.40 -11.76 17.25
C ALA A 71 17.54 -10.92 18.54
N LYS A 72 17.70 -9.59 18.42
CA LYS A 72 17.90 -8.67 19.55
C LYS A 72 16.65 -7.92 20.01
N LEU A 73 15.49 -8.12 19.39
CA LEU A 73 14.32 -7.26 19.59
C LEU A 73 13.17 -8.06 20.19
N THR A 74 12.86 -7.78 21.45
CA THR A 74 11.95 -8.54 22.32
C THR A 74 10.46 -8.24 22.10
N SER A 75 10.10 -7.28 21.25
CA SER A 75 8.71 -7.04 20.86
C SER A 75 8.65 -6.14 19.64
N PHE A 76 7.86 -6.51 18.64
CA PHE A 76 7.38 -5.56 17.63
C PHE A 76 5.87 -5.66 17.49
N GLY A 77 5.20 -4.51 17.53
CA GLY A 77 3.85 -4.39 17.02
C GLY A 77 3.87 -4.77 15.54
N MET A 78 3.05 -5.75 15.16
CA MET A 78 2.98 -6.30 13.82
C MET A 78 2.50 -5.23 12.82
N SER A 79 3.43 -4.51 12.20
CA SER A 79 3.20 -3.87 10.90
C SER A 79 3.96 -4.69 9.87
N ARG A 80 3.23 -5.59 9.19
CA ARG A 80 3.81 -6.52 8.21
C ARG A 80 3.85 -5.83 6.85
N SER A 81 5.05 -5.66 6.29
CA SER A 81 5.19 -5.16 4.91
C SER A 81 4.87 -6.28 3.93
N LEU A 82 3.80 -6.12 3.14
CA LEU A 82 3.36 -7.13 2.17
C LEU A 82 4.11 -7.04 0.83
N PHE A 83 4.71 -5.89 0.52
CA PHE A 83 5.30 -5.60 -0.79
C PHE A 83 6.67 -4.94 -0.64
N THR A 84 7.54 -5.14 -1.62
CA THR A 84 8.75 -4.32 -1.84
C THR A 84 8.49 -3.30 -2.93
N PHE A 85 9.03 -2.09 -2.75
CA PHE A 85 8.99 -1.02 -3.75
C PHE A 85 10.33 -0.96 -4.46
N ASP A 86 10.33 -1.18 -5.79
CA ASP A 86 11.50 -0.99 -6.65
C ASP A 86 11.30 0.29 -7.48
N GLY A 87 12.10 1.31 -7.19
CA GLY A 87 11.96 2.63 -7.79
C GLY A 87 13.03 3.61 -7.28
N PRO A 88 13.12 4.82 -7.85
CA PRO A 88 14.23 5.76 -7.59
C PRO A 88 14.34 6.20 -6.12
N VAL A 89 13.25 6.07 -5.35
CA VAL A 89 13.23 6.35 -3.91
C VAL A 89 13.89 5.22 -3.09
N ALA A 90 13.86 3.98 -3.57
CA ALA A 90 14.48 2.84 -2.90
C ALA A 90 16.01 3.05 -2.74
N ASP A 91 16.67 3.47 -3.82
CA ASP A 91 18.10 3.81 -3.81
C ASP A 91 18.43 4.99 -2.87
N LEU A 92 17.52 5.97 -2.76
CA LEU A 92 17.71 7.11 -1.87
C LEU A 92 17.68 6.65 -0.40
N VAL A 93 16.68 5.85 -0.01
CA VAL A 93 16.56 5.31 1.34
C VAL A 93 17.76 4.43 1.70
N HIS A 94 18.28 3.65 0.74
CA HIS A 94 19.45 2.79 0.98
C HIS A 94 20.73 3.58 1.25
N ARG A 95 20.90 4.75 0.60
CA ARG A 95 22.06 5.64 0.76
C ARG A 95 22.00 6.51 2.03
N MET A 96 20.87 6.59 2.70
CA MET A 96 20.68 7.38 3.92
C MET A 96 20.86 6.56 5.22
N LYS A 97 21.22 5.27 5.12
CA LYS A 97 21.72 4.47 6.24
C LYS A 97 23.20 4.76 6.49
#